data_AF-A0A8B6M3A0-F1
#
_entry.id   AF-A0A8B6M3A0-F1
#
_cell.length_a   1.000
_cell.length_b   1.000
_cell.length_c   1.000
_cell.angle_alpha   90.00
_cell.angle_beta   90.00
_cell.angle_gamma   90.00
#
_symmetry.space_group_name_H-M   'P 1'
#
loop_
_entity.id
_entity.type
_entity.pdbx_description
1 polymer ?
#
loop_
_entity_poly.entity_id
_entity_poly.type
_entity_poly.pdbx_seq_one_letter_code
_entity_poly.pdbx_strand_id
1 'polypeptide(L)'
;MEGFETRPVVFDPAEIARAGAFVSIGADGHFRVERGYVRPEDELPIEPELVSAEDGEADRAMAASFEGDEAIVAAAPEAEPEEDEGLSPISDRLMTELTSHRTLGLRHALGERPDVAFLAALHVLTLKTFYHYGSDSCLELDLKSASFGTQAPGLNDSASAEAIRVRHESWAKALPKESTDLWDALQEWDGDSQAGLFAHIVSLSVNAVYEPWNRRPRAFAHADRLAQAVDLDIAAAGWKATVDNFLGRVTKARILQAVAQAKGQRAADRIEHLKKGDMAAEAETLLADTGWLPEPLRTPGHAADGDQAPESAVEETPEQFSEKLPEDEDEQVAQNDDTDEPMIAAE
;
A
#
# COMPACT_ATOMS: atom_id res chain seq x y z
N MET A 1 12.80 -41.16 -4.06
CA MET A 1 13.30 -40.73 -5.37
C MET A 1 13.62 -39.25 -5.23
N GLU A 2 14.73 -38.92 -4.56
CA GLU A 2 15.23 -37.56 -4.38
C GLU A 2 16.75 -37.69 -4.35
N GLY A 3 17.40 -37.33 -5.45
CA GLY A 3 18.85 -37.50 -5.58
C GLY A 3 19.43 -36.85 -6.84
N PHE A 4 18.67 -36.00 -7.53
CA PHE A 4 19.10 -35.39 -8.79
C PHE A 4 18.91 -33.87 -8.89
N GLU A 5 18.37 -33.19 -7.88
CA GLU A 5 18.15 -31.73 -7.93
C GLU A 5 19.18 -30.88 -7.17
N THR A 6 20.22 -31.49 -6.58
CA THR A 6 21.33 -30.71 -5.98
C THR A 6 22.45 -30.49 -6.99
N ARG A 7 22.16 -29.71 -8.05
CA ARG A 7 23.21 -29.20 -8.93
C ARG A 7 24.01 -28.15 -8.15
N PRO A 8 25.33 -28.33 -7.91
CA PRO A 8 26.11 -27.36 -7.15
C PRO A 8 26.16 -26.04 -7.92
N VAL A 9 25.80 -24.95 -7.25
CA VAL A 9 25.94 -23.58 -7.76
C VAL A 9 27.41 -23.31 -8.03
N VAL A 10 27.73 -22.87 -9.24
CA VAL A 10 29.08 -22.44 -9.64
C VAL A 10 29.16 -20.94 -9.36
N PHE A 11 29.98 -20.56 -8.39
CA PHE A 11 30.20 -19.17 -7.99
C PHE A 11 31.36 -18.56 -8.78
N ASP A 12 31.33 -17.25 -9.01
CA ASP A 12 32.47 -16.54 -9.58
C ASP A 12 33.68 -16.64 -8.63
N PRO A 13 34.90 -16.95 -9.11
CA PRO A 13 36.11 -16.97 -8.27
C PRO A 13 36.32 -15.71 -7.42
N ALA A 14 35.91 -14.54 -7.90
CA ALA A 14 35.98 -13.27 -7.17
C ALA A 14 34.93 -13.14 -6.06
N GLU A 15 33.82 -13.87 -6.15
CA GLU A 15 32.79 -13.96 -5.11
C GLU A 15 33.18 -14.99 -4.04
N ILE A 16 33.81 -16.11 -4.45
CA ILE A 16 34.30 -17.15 -3.52
C ILE A 16 35.29 -16.59 -2.50
N ALA A 17 36.08 -15.57 -2.87
CA ALA A 17 37.05 -14.94 -1.98
C ALA A 17 36.40 -14.14 -0.82
N ARG A 18 35.11 -13.78 -0.93
CA ARG A 18 34.40 -12.88 -0.02
C ARG A 18 33.11 -13.47 0.55
N ALA A 19 32.55 -14.47 -0.12
CA ALA A 19 31.35 -15.17 0.31
C ALA A 19 31.70 -16.37 1.20
N GLY A 20 31.10 -16.39 2.39
CA GLY A 20 31.11 -17.52 3.31
C GLY A 20 29.96 -18.51 3.05
N ALA A 21 29.88 -19.50 3.95
CA ALA A 21 28.81 -20.47 3.99
C ALA A 21 28.20 -20.52 5.40
N PHE A 22 26.88 -20.60 5.48
CA PHE A 22 26.19 -20.90 6.73
C PHE A 22 25.97 -22.41 6.82
N VAL A 23 26.43 -23.00 7.93
CA VAL A 23 26.23 -24.42 8.21
C VAL A 23 25.25 -24.55 9.35
N SER A 24 24.12 -25.19 9.09
CA SER A 24 23.10 -25.48 10.09
C SER A 24 22.80 -26.98 10.14
N ILE A 25 22.14 -27.40 11.22
CA ILE A 25 21.61 -28.76 11.34
C ILE A 25 20.09 -28.63 11.21
N GLY A 26 19.51 -29.34 10.25
CA GLY A 26 18.06 -29.40 10.05
C GLY A 26 17.36 -30.11 11.20
N ALA A 27 16.03 -29.94 11.29
CA ALA A 27 15.20 -30.60 12.29
C ALA A 27 15.22 -32.15 12.19
N ASP A 28 15.70 -32.68 11.07
CA ASP A 28 15.95 -34.10 10.78
C ASP A 28 17.35 -34.57 11.21
N GLY A 29 18.18 -33.69 11.76
CA GLY A 29 19.56 -33.97 12.17
C GLY A 29 20.58 -33.95 11.01
N HIS A 30 20.16 -33.59 9.80
CA HIS A 30 21.07 -33.51 8.66
C HIS A 30 21.71 -32.13 8.53
N PHE A 31 22.98 -32.09 8.13
CA PHE A 31 23.68 -30.83 7.86
C PHE A 31 23.14 -30.15 6.60
N ARG A 32 22.83 -28.86 6.72
CA ARG A 32 22.50 -27.98 5.60
C ARG A 32 23.63 -26.96 5.45
N VAL A 33 24.10 -26.79 4.22
CA VAL A 33 25.19 -25.85 3.90
C VAL A 33 24.69 -24.90 2.83
N GLU A 34 24.41 -23.66 3.22
CA GLU A 34 23.96 -22.60 2.33
C GLU A 34 25.15 -21.67 2.04
N ARG A 35 25.53 -21.55 0.77
CA ARG A 35 26.74 -20.82 0.32
C ARG A 35 26.34 -19.52 -0.38
N GLY A 36 27.18 -18.50 -0.32
CA GLY A 36 26.93 -17.21 -0.97
C GLY A 36 26.60 -16.07 -0.01
N TYR A 37 26.81 -16.26 1.30
CA TYR A 37 26.60 -15.22 2.30
C TYR A 37 27.84 -14.36 2.43
N VAL A 38 27.73 -13.07 2.13
CA VAL A 38 28.81 -12.10 2.31
C VAL A 38 28.58 -11.40 3.66
N ARG A 39 29.65 -11.20 4.44
CA ARG A 39 29.55 -10.45 5.69
C ARG A 39 29.31 -8.97 5.36
N PRO A 40 28.59 -8.21 6.20
CA PRO A 40 28.37 -6.78 5.95
C PRO A 40 29.67 -5.99 5.73
N GLU A 41 30.76 -6.39 6.41
CA GLU A 41 32.10 -5.81 6.23
C GLU A 41 32.78 -6.15 4.89
N ASP A 42 32.34 -7.19 4.19
CA ASP A 42 32.90 -7.70 2.94
C ASP A 42 31.99 -7.40 1.71
N GLU A 43 30.87 -6.73 1.93
CA GLU A 43 29.93 -6.30 0.89
C GLU A 43 30.57 -5.19 0.05
N LEU A 44 30.67 -5.39 -1.26
CA LEU A 44 31.18 -4.35 -2.15
C LEU A 44 30.23 -3.15 -2.12
N PRO A 45 30.74 -1.92 -2.00
CA PRO A 45 29.96 -0.74 -2.32
C PRO A 45 29.39 -0.90 -3.73
N ILE A 46 28.08 -0.72 -3.88
CA ILE A 46 27.44 -0.63 -5.20
C ILE A 46 28.12 0.54 -5.90
N GLU A 47 28.94 0.27 -6.93
CA GLU A 47 29.55 1.34 -7.71
C GLU A 47 28.42 2.15 -8.36
N PRO A 48 28.22 3.43 -7.99
CA PRO A 48 27.34 4.28 -8.76
C PRO A 48 27.98 4.44 -10.13
N GLU A 49 27.22 4.22 -11.20
CA GLU A 49 27.64 4.63 -12.54
C GLU A 49 28.02 6.12 -12.46
N LEU A 50 29.32 6.37 -12.56
CA LEU A 50 29.94 7.67 -12.34
C LEU A 50 29.51 8.64 -13.44
N VAL A 51 28.77 9.68 -13.05
CA VAL A 51 28.97 11.02 -13.62
C VAL A 51 29.42 11.94 -12.49
N SER A 52 30.65 12.39 -12.67
CA SER A 52 31.53 13.18 -11.81
C SER A 52 30.99 14.56 -11.42
N ALA A 53 31.17 14.94 -10.15
CA ALA A 53 31.57 16.28 -9.74
C ALA A 53 32.16 16.26 -8.31
N GLU A 54 33.17 17.10 -8.11
CA GLU A 54 34.19 17.07 -7.07
C GLU A 54 33.79 17.76 -5.75
N ASP A 55 34.51 17.36 -4.70
CA ASP A 55 34.93 18.09 -3.48
C ASP A 55 33.96 18.43 -2.33
N GLY A 56 34.37 18.01 -1.12
CA GLY A 56 33.96 18.64 0.14
C GLY A 56 34.03 17.77 1.41
N GLU A 57 35.23 17.39 1.85
CA GLU A 57 35.48 16.82 3.19
C GLU A 57 35.02 17.75 4.34
N ALA A 58 34.36 17.18 5.36
CA ALA A 58 34.61 17.52 6.77
C ALA A 58 34.02 16.46 7.71
N ASP A 59 34.91 15.59 8.17
CA ASP A 59 34.76 14.66 9.28
C ASP A 59 34.48 15.39 10.63
N ARG A 60 33.63 14.82 11.48
CA ARG A 60 33.69 14.96 12.96
C ARG A 60 32.70 14.03 13.67
N ALA A 61 33.24 12.94 14.18
CA ALA A 61 32.69 12.18 15.31
C ALA A 61 32.75 12.98 16.62
N MET A 62 31.73 12.85 17.48
CA MET A 62 31.91 12.59 18.93
C MET A 62 30.55 12.48 19.66
N ALA A 63 30.48 11.44 20.49
CA ALA A 63 29.47 11.21 21.50
C ALA A 63 29.66 12.13 22.72
N ALA A 64 28.59 12.44 23.45
CA ALA A 64 28.45 12.24 24.90
C ALA A 64 27.19 12.93 25.48
N SER A 65 26.56 12.21 26.40
CA SER A 65 25.53 12.58 27.37
C SER A 65 25.78 13.85 28.19
N PHE A 66 24.71 14.58 28.58
CA PHE A 66 24.23 14.78 29.97
C PHE A 66 23.03 15.75 30.03
N GLU A 67 22.17 15.54 31.03
CA GLU A 67 21.00 16.34 31.44
C GLU A 67 21.37 17.74 31.96
N GLY A 68 20.47 18.73 31.83
CA GLY A 68 20.54 19.99 32.57
C GLY A 68 19.78 21.19 31.95
N ASP A 69 18.61 21.44 32.52
CA ASP A 69 17.73 22.63 32.63
C ASP A 69 18.06 24.02 32.00
N GLU A 70 16.96 24.71 31.65
CA GLU A 70 16.72 26.14 31.35
C GLU A 70 17.48 26.88 30.21
N ALA A 71 16.75 27.22 29.13
CA ALA A 71 16.49 28.61 28.72
C ALA A 71 15.60 28.68 27.46
N ILE A 72 14.43 29.30 27.60
CA ILE A 72 13.55 29.68 26.49
C ILE A 72 14.22 30.81 25.71
N VAL A 73 14.76 30.51 24.52
CA VAL A 73 15.17 31.52 23.55
C VAL A 73 14.19 31.50 22.40
N ALA A 74 13.39 32.56 22.30
CA ALA A 74 12.53 32.83 21.17
C ALA A 74 13.39 33.03 19.91
N ALA A 75 13.45 32.01 19.04
CA ALA A 75 13.99 32.15 17.70
C ALA A 75 12.92 32.79 16.81
N ALA A 76 13.26 33.96 16.27
CA ALA A 76 12.56 34.63 15.18
C ALA A 76 12.48 33.72 13.94
N PRO A 77 11.50 33.90 13.04
CA PRO A 77 11.26 32.96 11.95
C PRO A 77 12.44 32.99 10.99
N GLU A 78 13.18 31.89 10.94
CA GLU A 78 14.15 31.63 9.88
C GLU A 78 13.40 31.56 8.55
N ALA A 79 13.91 32.31 7.58
CA ALA A 79 13.42 32.33 6.22
C ALA A 79 13.48 30.92 5.63
N GLU A 80 12.35 30.47 5.06
CA GLU A 80 12.27 29.20 4.34
C GLU A 80 13.25 29.21 3.16
N PRO A 81 14.05 28.15 2.97
CA PRO A 81 14.91 28.03 1.79
C PRO A 81 14.02 27.90 0.54
N GLU A 82 14.35 28.68 -0.50
CA GLU A 82 13.73 28.53 -1.83
C GLU A 82 13.98 27.08 -2.32
N GLU A 83 12.88 26.37 -2.58
CA GLU A 83 12.85 24.93 -2.86
C GLU A 83 13.44 24.61 -4.25
N ASP A 84 14.34 23.62 -4.32
CA ASP A 84 14.76 22.93 -5.55
C ASP A 84 13.54 22.58 -6.43
N GLU A 85 13.59 22.93 -7.72
CA GLU A 85 12.53 22.75 -8.72
C GLU A 85 12.31 21.27 -9.11
N GLY A 86 11.86 20.46 -8.14
CA GLY A 86 11.56 19.04 -8.33
C GLY A 86 10.52 18.48 -7.35
N LEU A 87 10.10 17.23 -7.58
CA LEU A 87 9.23 16.48 -6.67
C LEU A 87 10.01 16.03 -5.43
N SER A 88 10.30 16.97 -4.51
CA SER A 88 10.94 16.64 -3.23
C SER A 88 10.11 15.56 -2.49
N PRO A 89 10.76 14.55 -1.86
CA PRO A 89 10.07 13.52 -1.10
C PRO A 89 9.15 14.10 -0.01
N ILE A 90 8.03 13.41 0.27
CA ILE A 90 7.15 13.78 1.38
C ILE A 90 7.98 13.66 2.68
N SER A 91 7.94 14.69 3.52
CA SER A 91 8.69 14.68 4.79
C SER A 91 8.28 13.49 5.68
N ASP A 92 9.24 12.93 6.44
CA ASP A 92 9.00 11.80 7.33
C ASP A 92 7.82 12.04 8.28
N ARG A 93 7.72 13.26 8.83
CA ARG A 93 6.61 13.66 9.69
C ARG A 93 5.27 13.59 8.96
N LEU A 94 5.19 14.16 7.75
CA LEU A 94 3.95 14.12 6.96
C LEU A 94 3.61 12.68 6.53
N MET A 95 4.60 11.84 6.24
CA MET A 95 4.39 10.41 5.97
C MET A 95 3.79 9.67 7.18
N THR A 96 4.32 9.86 8.39
CA THR A 96 3.77 9.28 9.61
C THR A 96 2.32 9.73 9.85
N GLU A 97 2.03 11.01 9.61
CA GLU A 97 0.67 11.56 9.76
C GLU A 97 -0.31 10.96 8.74
N LEU A 98 0.04 10.92 7.45
CA LEU A 98 -0.78 10.31 6.40
C LEU A 98 -1.02 8.81 6.68
N THR A 99 0.04 8.06 6.99
CA THR A 99 -0.09 6.62 7.25
C THR A 99 -0.83 6.30 8.56
N SER A 100 -0.90 7.24 9.50
CA SER A 100 -1.79 7.15 10.67
C SER A 100 -3.27 7.23 10.27
N HIS A 101 -3.64 8.16 9.38
CA HIS A 101 -4.99 8.19 8.80
C HIS A 101 -5.32 6.90 8.05
N ARG A 102 -4.38 6.39 7.24
CA ARG A 102 -4.56 5.12 6.53
C ARG A 102 -4.81 3.96 7.48
N THR A 103 -4.00 3.86 8.53
CA THR A 103 -4.14 2.81 9.54
C THR A 103 -5.52 2.88 10.19
N LEU A 104 -5.98 4.07 10.56
CA LEU A 104 -7.29 4.24 11.17
C LEU A 104 -8.44 3.84 10.25
N GLY A 105 -8.37 4.21 8.96
CA GLY A 105 -9.33 3.77 7.95
C GLY A 105 -9.36 2.24 7.81
N LEU A 106 -8.19 1.59 7.75
CA LEU A 106 -8.09 0.12 7.72
C LEU A 106 -8.74 -0.54 8.94
N ARG A 107 -8.53 0.01 10.15
CA ARG A 107 -9.17 -0.50 11.38
C ARG A 107 -10.69 -0.39 11.31
N HIS A 108 -11.21 0.71 10.76
CA HIS A 108 -12.65 0.86 10.61
C HIS A 108 -13.19 -0.18 9.62
N ALA A 109 -12.68 -0.19 8.39
CA ALA A 109 -13.15 -1.05 7.31
C ALA A 109 -13.03 -2.54 7.63
N LEU A 110 -11.90 -2.99 8.19
CA LEU A 110 -11.71 -4.40 8.56
C LEU A 110 -12.68 -4.86 9.66
N GLY A 111 -13.00 -3.99 10.62
CA GLY A 111 -13.93 -4.34 11.68
C GLY A 111 -15.39 -4.48 11.21
N GLU A 112 -15.72 -4.05 9.99
CA GLU A 112 -17.01 -4.28 9.34
C GLU A 112 -17.03 -5.55 8.45
N ARG A 113 -15.90 -6.26 8.33
CA ARG A 113 -15.71 -7.39 7.41
C ARG A 113 -15.20 -8.66 8.13
N PRO A 114 -16.08 -9.44 8.79
CA PRO A 114 -15.68 -10.63 9.54
C PRO A 114 -14.97 -11.71 8.72
N ASP A 115 -15.37 -11.89 7.46
CA ASP A 115 -14.74 -12.78 6.50
C ASP A 115 -13.27 -12.41 6.26
N VAL A 116 -12.99 -11.13 6.02
CA VAL A 116 -11.64 -10.61 5.76
C VAL A 116 -10.81 -10.58 7.04
N ALA A 117 -11.44 -10.28 8.19
CA ALA A 117 -10.76 -10.31 9.48
C ALA A 117 -10.30 -11.73 9.85
N PHE A 118 -11.13 -12.75 9.58
CA PHE A 118 -10.74 -14.15 9.76
C PHE A 118 -9.54 -14.51 8.90
N LEU A 119 -9.57 -14.14 7.62
CA LEU A 119 -8.44 -14.35 6.71
C LEU A 119 -7.16 -13.64 7.20
N ALA A 120 -7.26 -12.38 7.64
CA ALA A 120 -6.13 -11.60 8.12
C ALA A 120 -5.50 -12.20 9.39
N ALA A 121 -6.32 -12.63 10.35
CA ALA A 121 -5.85 -13.30 11.56
C ALA A 121 -5.24 -14.67 11.25
N LEU A 122 -5.89 -15.48 10.41
CA LEU A 122 -5.37 -16.76 9.96
C LEU A 122 -4.02 -16.60 9.25
N HIS A 123 -3.87 -15.58 8.39
CA HIS A 123 -2.63 -15.25 7.72
C HIS A 123 -1.50 -14.98 8.72
N VAL A 124 -1.71 -14.08 9.69
CA VAL A 124 -0.67 -13.71 10.67
C VAL A 124 -0.35 -14.88 11.60
N LEU A 125 -1.35 -15.64 12.05
CA LEU A 125 -1.14 -16.85 12.83
C LEU A 125 -0.33 -17.89 12.05
N THR A 126 -0.67 -18.13 10.78
CA THR A 126 0.07 -19.04 9.89
C THR A 126 1.51 -18.58 9.71
N LEU A 127 1.76 -17.27 9.53
CA LEU A 127 3.11 -16.73 9.48
C LEU A 127 3.89 -17.04 10.77
N LYS A 128 3.30 -16.76 11.94
CA LYS A 128 3.95 -17.02 13.23
C LYS A 128 4.20 -18.50 13.51
N THR A 129 3.29 -19.38 13.06
CA THR A 129 3.36 -20.82 13.33
C THR A 129 4.29 -21.56 12.37
N PHE A 130 4.28 -21.21 11.08
CA PHE A 130 4.98 -21.99 10.06
C PHE A 130 6.26 -21.34 9.51
N TYR A 131 6.49 -20.04 9.77
CA TYR A 131 7.66 -19.33 9.25
C TYR A 131 8.62 -18.99 10.41
N HIS A 132 9.83 -19.58 10.38
CA HIS A 132 10.72 -19.87 11.53
C HIS A 132 11.49 -18.68 12.14
N TYR A 133 10.97 -17.45 12.08
CA TYR A 133 11.35 -16.39 13.03
C TYR A 133 10.25 -16.32 14.09
N GLY A 134 10.19 -17.33 14.96
CA GLY A 134 8.99 -17.70 15.69
C GLY A 134 8.73 -16.97 17.01
N SER A 135 7.61 -17.33 17.64
CA SER A 135 7.67 -17.73 19.05
C SER A 135 6.77 -18.94 19.29
N ASP A 136 7.36 -19.92 19.99
CA ASP A 136 6.78 -21.20 20.37
C ASP A 136 5.53 -21.01 21.25
N SER A 137 4.44 -21.67 20.88
CA SER A 137 3.13 -21.49 21.49
C SER A 137 2.82 -22.53 22.58
N CYS A 138 2.48 -22.06 23.78
CA CYS A 138 1.23 -22.45 24.47
C CYS A 138 0.27 -21.23 24.57
N LEU A 139 0.17 -20.56 23.40
CA LEU A 139 -0.50 -19.32 23.00
C LEU A 139 0.11 -18.00 23.49
N GLU A 140 0.79 -17.30 22.58
CA GLU A 140 1.02 -15.86 22.68
C GLU A 140 0.49 -15.12 21.44
N LEU A 141 -0.77 -14.69 21.56
CA LEU A 141 -1.43 -13.74 20.66
C LEU A 141 -1.31 -12.35 21.27
N ASP A 142 -0.27 -11.61 20.89
CA ASP A 142 -0.14 -10.20 21.28
C ASP A 142 -1.01 -9.31 20.36
N LEU A 143 -2.11 -8.79 20.90
CA LEU A 143 -2.92 -7.76 20.25
C LEU A 143 -2.31 -6.38 20.57
N LYS A 144 -1.34 -5.96 19.76
CA LYS A 144 -0.81 -4.59 19.85
C LYS A 144 -1.71 -3.63 19.09
N SER A 145 -2.49 -2.85 19.83
CA SER A 145 -3.16 -1.67 19.29
C SER A 145 -2.29 -0.45 19.56
N ALA A 146 -1.64 0.08 18.53
CA ALA A 146 -0.97 1.38 18.62
C ALA A 146 -2.01 2.48 18.93
N SER A 147 -1.67 3.36 19.87
CA SER A 147 -2.43 4.57 20.18
C SER A 147 -1.97 5.72 19.27
N PHE A 148 -2.90 6.51 18.76
CA PHE A 148 -2.63 7.62 17.83
C PHE A 148 -2.55 9.00 18.50
N GLY A 149 -2.46 9.05 19.84
CA GLY A 149 -2.73 10.24 20.64
C GLY A 149 -1.98 11.53 20.28
N THR A 150 -0.79 11.44 19.69
CA THR A 150 0.05 12.61 19.31
C THR A 150 0.35 12.69 17.81
N GLN A 151 -0.25 11.83 16.97
CA GLN A 151 0.23 11.60 15.61
C GLN A 151 -0.18 12.73 14.65
N ALA A 152 -1.48 13.03 14.48
CA ALA A 152 -1.96 14.08 13.57
C ALA A 152 -3.16 14.87 14.13
N PRO A 153 -3.26 16.20 13.92
CA PRO A 153 -4.42 17.00 14.31
C PRO A 153 -5.73 16.45 13.70
N GLY A 154 -6.80 16.36 14.50
CA GLY A 154 -8.11 15.88 14.05
C GLY A 154 -8.23 14.37 13.79
N LEU A 155 -7.15 13.59 13.91
CA LEU A 155 -7.16 12.14 13.67
C LEU A 155 -8.10 11.39 14.63
N ASN A 156 -8.06 11.75 15.93
CA ASN A 156 -8.93 11.15 16.95
C ASN A 156 -10.41 11.55 16.80
N ASP A 157 -10.68 12.67 16.12
CA ASP A 157 -12.03 13.19 15.89
C ASP A 157 -12.58 12.79 14.51
N SER A 158 -11.83 11.99 13.74
CA SER A 158 -12.25 11.55 12.41
C SER A 158 -13.44 10.59 12.47
N ALA A 159 -14.20 10.52 11.37
CA ALA A 159 -15.37 9.63 11.27
C ALA A 159 -15.00 8.15 11.55
N SER A 160 -13.83 7.71 11.09
CA SER A 160 -13.33 6.35 11.36
C SER A 160 -13.01 6.13 12.85
N ALA A 161 -12.39 7.10 13.53
CA ALA A 161 -12.14 7.01 14.97
C ALA A 161 -13.46 6.93 15.75
N GLU A 162 -14.42 7.78 15.41
CA GLU A 162 -15.74 7.77 16.06
C GLU A 162 -16.48 6.46 15.83
N ALA A 163 -16.51 5.96 14.60
CA ALA A 163 -17.16 4.69 14.28
C ALA A 163 -16.53 3.52 15.05
N ILE A 164 -15.19 3.47 15.15
CA ILE A 164 -14.49 2.45 15.95
C ILE A 164 -14.86 2.58 17.43
N ARG A 165 -14.92 3.80 17.99
CA ARG A 165 -15.28 4.06 19.39
C ARG A 165 -16.70 3.61 19.69
N VAL A 166 -17.67 4.02 18.87
CA VAL A 166 -19.07 3.62 18.99
C VAL A 166 -19.22 2.10 18.90
N ARG A 167 -18.56 1.47 17.93
CA ARG A 167 -18.54 0.01 17.77
C ARG A 167 -17.93 -0.68 19.01
N HIS A 168 -16.81 -0.18 19.52
CA HIS A 168 -16.17 -0.72 20.72
C HIS A 168 -17.08 -0.61 21.96
N GLU A 169 -17.68 0.56 22.18
CA GLU A 169 -18.63 0.79 23.27
C GLU A 169 -19.87 -0.13 23.17
N SER A 170 -20.34 -0.41 21.94
CA SER A 170 -21.45 -1.33 21.72
C SER A 170 -21.11 -2.77 22.13
N TRP A 171 -19.91 -3.25 21.76
CA TRP A 171 -19.42 -4.56 22.19
C TRP A 171 -19.19 -4.62 23.70
N ALA A 172 -18.58 -3.58 24.28
CA ALA A 172 -18.36 -3.50 25.72
C ALA A 172 -19.66 -3.58 26.53
N LYS A 173 -20.78 -3.05 25.99
CA LYS A 173 -22.12 -3.16 26.61
C LYS A 173 -22.75 -4.54 26.46
N ALA A 174 -22.43 -5.26 25.37
CA ALA A 174 -22.96 -6.60 25.10
C ALA A 174 -22.22 -7.70 25.90
N LEU A 175 -20.94 -7.46 26.22
CA LEU A 175 -20.11 -8.40 26.97
C LEU A 175 -20.52 -8.49 28.46
N PRO A 176 -20.34 -9.66 29.11
CA PRO A 176 -20.59 -9.80 30.53
C PRO A 176 -19.63 -8.94 31.36
N LYS A 177 -20.07 -8.54 32.56
CA LYS A 177 -19.28 -7.72 33.48
C LYS A 177 -18.13 -8.51 34.12
N GLU A 178 -18.37 -9.77 34.45
CA GLU A 178 -17.38 -10.65 35.06
C GLU A 178 -16.71 -11.49 33.98
N SER A 179 -15.38 -11.47 33.95
CA SER A 179 -14.59 -12.19 32.94
C SER A 179 -14.79 -13.72 32.97
N THR A 180 -15.20 -14.28 34.12
CA THR A 180 -15.48 -15.70 34.29
C THR A 180 -16.66 -16.18 33.45
N ASP A 181 -17.60 -15.28 33.15
CA ASP A 181 -18.85 -15.62 32.46
C ASP A 181 -18.69 -15.51 30.93
N LEU A 182 -17.57 -14.97 30.45
CA LEU A 182 -17.33 -14.68 29.03
C LEU A 182 -17.39 -15.92 28.15
N TRP A 183 -16.82 -17.04 28.61
CA TRP A 183 -16.77 -18.28 27.84
C TRP A 183 -18.18 -18.82 27.55
N ASP A 184 -19.04 -18.82 28.56
CA ASP A 184 -20.42 -19.30 28.43
C ASP A 184 -21.25 -18.32 27.61
N ALA A 185 -21.11 -17.01 27.85
CA ALA A 185 -21.79 -15.98 27.08
C ALA A 185 -21.46 -16.06 25.58
N LEU A 186 -20.19 -16.24 25.22
CA LEU A 186 -19.79 -16.36 23.81
C LEU A 186 -20.35 -17.63 23.16
N GLN A 187 -20.43 -18.76 23.86
CA GLN A 187 -21.02 -19.98 23.31
C GLN A 187 -22.51 -19.83 23.00
N GLU A 188 -23.23 -18.99 23.73
CA GLU A 188 -24.66 -18.73 23.52
C GLU A 188 -24.94 -17.79 22.34
N TRP A 189 -23.95 -17.00 21.91
CA TRP A 189 -24.10 -16.07 20.79
C TRP A 189 -24.20 -16.81 19.46
N ASP A 190 -24.93 -16.21 18.53
CA ASP A 190 -24.96 -16.68 17.14
C ASP A 190 -23.62 -16.42 16.44
N GLY A 191 -23.42 -17.12 15.32
CA GLY A 191 -22.17 -17.06 14.56
C GLY A 191 -21.87 -15.66 14.01
N ASP A 192 -22.88 -14.86 13.66
CA ASP A 192 -22.68 -13.52 13.12
C ASP A 192 -22.19 -12.56 14.22
N SER A 193 -22.78 -12.66 15.41
CA SER A 193 -22.33 -11.90 16.60
C SER A 193 -20.90 -12.25 16.99
N GLN A 194 -20.55 -13.55 17.02
CA GLN A 194 -19.18 -13.99 17.29
C GLN A 194 -18.19 -13.48 16.22
N ALA A 195 -18.56 -13.60 14.95
CA ALA A 195 -17.74 -13.16 13.83
C ALA A 195 -17.55 -11.63 13.85
N GLY A 196 -18.59 -10.86 14.17
CA GLY A 196 -18.53 -9.41 14.32
C GLY A 196 -17.60 -8.96 15.45
N LEU A 197 -17.70 -9.60 16.62
CA LEU A 197 -16.78 -9.33 17.74
C LEU A 197 -15.34 -9.67 17.37
N PHE A 198 -15.14 -10.83 16.73
CA PHE A 198 -13.83 -11.24 16.23
C PHE A 198 -13.25 -10.22 15.24
N ALA A 199 -14.05 -9.74 14.29
CA ALA A 199 -13.64 -8.73 13.32
C ALA A 199 -13.18 -7.44 13.99
N HIS A 200 -13.95 -6.99 14.98
CA HIS A 200 -13.61 -5.80 15.75
C HIS A 200 -12.27 -5.98 16.48
N ILE A 201 -12.06 -7.08 17.19
CA ILE A 201 -10.82 -7.38 17.92
C ILE A 201 -9.62 -7.40 16.97
N VAL A 202 -9.73 -8.13 15.86
CA VAL A 202 -8.64 -8.23 14.87
C VAL A 202 -8.34 -6.87 14.25
N SER A 203 -9.36 -6.06 13.99
CA SER A 203 -9.17 -4.72 13.42
C SER A 203 -8.27 -3.83 14.27
N LEU A 204 -8.34 -3.91 15.60
CA LEU A 204 -7.52 -3.10 16.51
C LEU A 204 -6.01 -3.42 16.39
N SER A 205 -5.66 -4.59 15.83
CA SER A 205 -4.27 -5.03 15.61
C SER A 205 -3.59 -4.33 14.43
N VAL A 206 -4.34 -3.72 13.52
CA VAL A 206 -3.77 -3.15 12.29
C VAL A 206 -2.89 -1.95 12.64
N ASN A 207 -1.64 -2.00 12.19
CA ASN A 207 -0.69 -0.89 12.27
C ASN A 207 0.09 -0.80 10.95
N ALA A 208 -0.29 0.18 10.12
CA ALA A 208 0.35 0.49 8.85
C ALA A 208 0.99 1.90 8.89
N VAL A 209 1.36 2.38 10.09
CA VAL A 209 2.01 3.67 10.29
C VAL A 209 3.47 3.61 9.84
N TYR A 210 3.91 4.64 9.12
CA TYR A 210 5.29 4.85 8.74
C TYR A 210 6.09 5.39 9.94
N GLU A 211 7.15 4.69 10.28
CA GLU A 211 8.12 5.06 11.33
C GLU A 211 9.52 5.11 10.69
N PRO A 212 10.19 6.28 10.64
CA PRO A 212 11.47 6.45 9.95
C PRO A 212 12.56 5.46 10.41
N TRP A 213 12.57 5.13 11.70
CA TRP A 213 13.53 4.23 12.35
C TRP A 213 13.14 2.74 12.28
N ASN A 214 11.93 2.40 11.81
CA ASN A 214 11.39 1.04 11.84
C ASN A 214 10.79 0.68 10.47
N ARG A 215 11.67 0.39 9.51
CA ARG A 215 11.26 0.06 8.13
C ARG A 215 10.68 -1.36 8.05
N ARG A 216 9.39 -1.46 7.72
CA ARG A 216 8.65 -2.72 7.63
C ARG A 216 8.00 -2.94 6.25
N PRO A 217 8.79 -3.04 5.15
CA PRO A 217 8.25 -3.06 3.78
C PRO A 217 7.28 -4.21 3.52
N ARG A 218 7.53 -5.40 4.09
CA ARG A 218 6.61 -6.55 3.98
C ARG A 218 5.28 -6.31 4.71
N ALA A 219 5.29 -5.56 5.81
CA ALA A 219 4.07 -5.21 6.54
C ALA A 219 3.23 -4.19 5.75
N PHE A 220 3.87 -3.22 5.09
CA PHE A 220 3.16 -2.27 4.22
C PHE A 220 2.56 -2.96 2.99
N ALA A 221 3.30 -3.86 2.34
CA ALA A 221 2.75 -4.65 1.23
C ALA A 221 1.56 -5.54 1.67
N HIS A 222 1.56 -6.04 2.91
CA HIS A 222 0.40 -6.74 3.46
C HIS A 222 -0.76 -5.78 3.75
N ALA A 223 -0.48 -4.58 4.27
CA ALA A 223 -1.50 -3.55 4.48
C ALA A 223 -2.16 -3.12 3.15
N ASP A 224 -1.42 -3.09 2.03
CA ASP A 224 -1.97 -2.84 0.70
C ASP A 224 -2.96 -3.92 0.27
N ARG A 225 -2.61 -5.21 0.46
CA ARG A 225 -3.53 -6.32 0.18
C ARG A 225 -4.76 -6.29 1.08
N LEU A 226 -4.58 -5.92 2.35
CA LEU A 226 -5.68 -5.77 3.29
C LEU A 226 -6.60 -4.63 2.85
N ALA A 227 -6.04 -3.49 2.44
CA ALA A 227 -6.79 -2.35 1.91
C ALA A 227 -7.64 -2.75 0.69
N GLN A 228 -7.08 -3.54 -0.23
CA GLN A 228 -7.83 -4.08 -1.37
C GLN A 228 -8.96 -5.03 -0.93
N ALA A 229 -8.67 -5.94 0.00
CA ALA A 229 -9.65 -6.94 0.45
C ALA A 229 -10.86 -6.33 1.18
N VAL A 230 -10.66 -5.21 1.88
CA VAL A 230 -11.73 -4.46 2.55
C VAL A 230 -12.31 -3.32 1.72
N ASP A 231 -11.85 -3.17 0.46
CA ASP A 231 -12.19 -2.06 -0.43
C ASP A 231 -12.05 -0.68 0.27
N LEU A 232 -10.88 -0.46 0.87
CA LEU A 232 -10.62 0.75 1.64
C LEU A 232 -10.66 1.99 0.74
N ASP A 233 -11.61 2.87 1.00
CA ASP A 233 -11.67 4.21 0.42
C ASP A 233 -11.46 5.26 1.52
N ILE A 234 -10.26 5.86 1.55
CA ILE A 234 -9.90 6.90 2.52
C ILE A 234 -10.60 8.23 2.24
N ALA A 235 -10.97 8.51 0.98
CA ALA A 235 -11.73 9.71 0.65
C ALA A 235 -13.17 9.58 1.14
N ALA A 236 -13.82 8.43 0.93
CA ALA A 236 -15.13 8.13 1.50
C ALA A 236 -15.13 8.11 3.04
N ALA A 237 -14.00 7.72 3.65
CA ALA A 237 -13.80 7.82 5.10
C ALA A 237 -13.68 9.27 5.62
N GLY A 238 -13.71 10.27 4.72
CA GLY A 238 -13.81 11.69 5.05
C GLY A 238 -12.49 12.46 5.01
N TRP A 239 -11.38 11.84 4.57
CA TRP A 239 -10.13 12.56 4.41
C TRP A 239 -10.16 13.45 3.16
N LYS A 240 -9.68 14.69 3.28
CA LYS A 240 -9.52 15.64 2.18
C LYS A 240 -8.19 16.36 2.30
N ALA A 241 -7.54 16.66 1.18
CA ALA A 241 -6.32 17.46 1.18
C ALA A 241 -6.64 18.92 1.50
N THR A 242 -6.10 19.45 2.58
CA THR A 242 -6.24 20.84 3.01
C THR A 242 -4.88 21.51 3.13
N VAL A 243 -4.85 22.85 3.25
CA VAL A 243 -3.64 23.62 3.54
C VAL A 243 -2.95 23.08 4.78
N ASP A 244 -3.70 22.84 5.86
CA ASP A 244 -3.14 22.45 7.15
C ASP A 244 -2.57 21.03 7.16
N ASN A 245 -3.21 20.08 6.46
CA ASN A 245 -2.86 18.66 6.57
C ASN A 245 -1.89 18.17 5.49
N PHE A 246 -1.83 18.80 4.31
CA PHE A 246 -1.04 18.33 3.18
C PHE A 246 -0.51 19.47 2.31
N LEU A 247 -1.39 20.32 1.77
CA LEU A 247 -1.05 21.26 0.69
C LEU A 247 -0.08 22.36 1.14
N GLY A 248 -0.16 22.82 2.39
CA GLY A 248 0.79 23.79 2.95
C GLY A 248 2.14 23.18 3.33
N ARG A 249 2.26 21.84 3.31
CA ARG A 249 3.40 21.09 3.85
C ARG A 249 4.24 20.39 2.78
N VAL A 250 3.83 20.49 1.51
CA VAL A 250 4.53 19.94 0.36
C VAL A 250 5.03 21.06 -0.55
N THR A 251 5.91 20.72 -1.50
CA THR A 251 6.47 21.70 -2.44
C THR A 251 5.41 22.19 -3.43
N LYS A 252 5.63 23.37 -4.03
CA LYS A 252 4.73 23.89 -5.10
C LYS A 252 4.53 22.87 -6.23
N ALA A 253 5.61 22.19 -6.65
CA ALA A 253 5.55 21.16 -7.68
C ALA A 253 4.59 20.02 -7.31
N ARG A 254 4.58 19.60 -6.04
CA ARG A 254 3.67 18.56 -5.55
C ARG A 254 2.21 19.04 -5.50
N ILE A 255 1.97 20.31 -5.15
CA ILE A 255 0.62 20.92 -5.20
C ILE A 255 0.10 20.91 -6.64
N LEU A 256 0.92 21.36 -7.60
CA LEU A 256 0.57 21.38 -9.02
C LEU A 256 0.31 19.97 -9.55
N GLN A 257 1.12 18.98 -9.17
CA GLN A 257 0.91 17.58 -9.53
C GLN A 257 -0.44 17.07 -9.00
N ALA A 258 -0.79 17.37 -7.74
CA ALA A 258 -2.07 16.98 -7.15
C ALA A 258 -3.26 17.55 -7.93
N VAL A 259 -3.22 18.85 -8.25
CA VAL A 259 -4.26 19.53 -9.03
C VAL A 259 -4.32 19.00 -10.47
N ALA A 260 -3.18 18.72 -11.09
CA ALA A 260 -3.12 18.14 -12.42
C ALA A 260 -3.74 16.74 -12.47
N GLN A 261 -3.45 15.88 -11.48
CA GLN A 261 -4.04 14.54 -11.37
C GLN A 261 -5.56 14.61 -11.16
N ALA A 262 -6.05 15.55 -10.36
CA ALA A 262 -7.47 15.61 -9.99
C ALA A 262 -8.37 16.38 -10.97
N LYS A 263 -7.84 17.46 -11.59
CA LYS A 263 -8.61 18.41 -12.42
C LYS A 263 -7.96 18.69 -13.79
N GLY A 264 -6.84 18.04 -14.11
CA GLY A 264 -6.11 18.17 -15.38
C GLY A 264 -5.09 19.33 -15.38
N GLN A 265 -4.12 19.25 -16.30
CA GLN A 265 -2.98 20.17 -16.37
C GLN A 265 -3.38 21.65 -16.46
N ARG A 266 -4.42 21.97 -17.24
CA ARG A 266 -4.92 23.35 -17.37
C ARG A 266 -5.36 23.99 -16.05
N ALA A 267 -5.76 23.18 -15.06
CA ALA A 267 -6.10 23.68 -13.74
C ALA A 267 -4.85 24.01 -12.91
N ALA A 268 -3.80 23.19 -13.04
CA ALA A 268 -2.51 23.44 -12.42
C ALA A 268 -1.84 24.71 -12.99
N ASP A 269 -1.83 24.89 -14.31
CA ASP A 269 -1.24 26.06 -14.97
C ASP A 269 -1.87 27.39 -14.49
N ARG A 270 -3.17 27.37 -14.14
CA ARG A 270 -3.87 28.57 -13.62
C ARG A 270 -3.39 29.00 -12.25
N ILE A 271 -2.80 28.11 -11.45
CA ILE A 271 -2.37 28.40 -10.07
C ILE A 271 -0.84 28.44 -9.92
N GLU A 272 -0.09 28.05 -10.96
CA GLU A 272 1.38 27.95 -10.97
C GLU A 272 2.09 29.25 -10.54
N HIS A 273 1.61 30.39 -11.04
CA HIS A 273 2.19 31.70 -10.78
C HIS A 273 1.94 32.23 -9.35
N LEU A 274 1.09 31.55 -8.57
CA LEU A 274 0.75 31.96 -7.22
C LEU A 274 1.92 31.72 -6.24
N LYS A 275 1.93 32.49 -5.15
CA LYS A 275 2.80 32.22 -4.00
C LYS A 275 2.32 30.95 -3.28
N LYS A 276 3.21 30.25 -2.56
CA LYS A 276 2.94 28.91 -1.99
C LYS A 276 1.66 28.87 -1.14
N GLY A 277 1.45 29.87 -0.27
CA GLY A 277 0.23 29.96 0.55
C GLY A 277 -1.05 30.12 -0.28
N ASP A 278 -1.06 31.05 -1.24
CA ASP A 278 -2.21 31.29 -2.12
C ASP A 278 -2.47 30.08 -3.04
N MET A 279 -1.40 29.45 -3.54
CA MET A 279 -1.46 28.22 -4.34
C MET A 279 -2.09 27.07 -3.55
N ALA A 280 -1.70 26.89 -2.28
CA ALA A 280 -2.26 25.85 -1.43
C ALA A 280 -3.76 26.08 -1.15
N ALA A 281 -4.17 27.33 -0.90
CA ALA A 281 -5.58 27.67 -0.64
C ALA A 281 -6.46 27.47 -1.90
N GLU A 282 -5.99 27.88 -3.07
CA GLU A 282 -6.71 27.64 -4.33
C GLU A 282 -6.75 26.14 -4.67
N ALA A 283 -5.65 25.42 -4.44
CA ALA A 283 -5.60 23.97 -4.63
C ALA A 283 -6.58 23.22 -3.71
N GLU A 284 -6.74 23.64 -2.45
CA GLU A 284 -7.74 23.07 -1.54
C GLU A 284 -9.16 23.19 -2.12
N THR A 285 -9.49 24.37 -2.65
CA THR A 285 -10.79 24.63 -3.31
C THR A 285 -10.98 23.74 -4.55
N LEU A 286 -9.93 23.58 -5.36
CA LEU A 286 -9.98 22.74 -6.56
C LEU A 286 -10.12 21.24 -6.24
N LEU A 287 -9.55 20.79 -5.12
CA LEU A 287 -9.51 19.38 -4.72
C LEU A 287 -10.69 18.94 -3.85
N ALA A 288 -11.41 19.87 -3.21
CA ALA A 288 -12.40 19.62 -2.16
C ALA A 288 -13.41 18.47 -2.43
N ASP A 289 -13.87 18.31 -3.67
CA ASP A 289 -14.89 17.31 -4.06
C ASP A 289 -14.40 16.37 -5.16
N THR A 290 -13.08 16.17 -5.25
CA THR A 290 -12.48 15.28 -6.27
C THR A 290 -12.28 13.85 -5.78
N GLY A 291 -12.28 13.63 -4.48
CA GLY A 291 -11.83 12.36 -3.88
C GLY A 291 -10.33 12.09 -4.09
N TRP A 292 -9.55 13.10 -4.52
CA TRP A 292 -8.12 12.95 -4.71
C TRP A 292 -7.42 12.67 -3.38
N LEU A 293 -6.51 11.69 -3.41
CA LEU A 293 -5.69 11.29 -2.28
C LEU A 293 -4.21 11.36 -2.65
N PRO A 294 -3.32 11.75 -1.72
CA PRO A 294 -1.89 11.57 -1.90
C PRO A 294 -1.55 10.07 -1.92
N GLU A 295 -0.48 9.71 -2.62
CA GLU A 295 -0.05 8.32 -2.83
C GLU A 295 -0.07 7.44 -1.56
N PRO A 296 0.43 7.88 -0.38
CA PRO A 296 0.41 7.03 0.82
C PRO A 296 -0.98 6.67 1.34
N LEU A 297 -2.04 7.38 0.91
CA LEU A 297 -3.42 7.13 1.29
C LEU A 297 -4.20 6.32 0.26
N ARG A 298 -3.62 6.05 -0.91
CA ARG A 298 -4.31 5.31 -1.98
C ARG A 298 -4.36 3.82 -1.66
N THR A 299 -5.44 3.18 -2.08
CA THR A 299 -5.57 1.73 -2.09
C THR A 299 -5.15 1.24 -3.48
N PRO A 300 -4.10 0.41 -3.59
CA PRO A 300 -3.60 -0.01 -4.89
C PRO A 300 -4.68 -0.69 -5.73
N GLY A 301 -4.82 -0.31 -7.00
CA GLY A 301 -5.83 -0.86 -7.90
C GLY A 301 -7.24 -0.26 -7.76
N HIS A 302 -7.43 0.74 -6.88
CA HIS A 302 -8.62 1.58 -6.87
C HIS A 302 -8.45 2.73 -7.88
N ALA A 303 -9.53 3.16 -8.57
CA ALA A 303 -9.52 4.00 -9.78
C ALA A 303 -8.88 5.41 -9.66
N ALA A 304 -8.32 5.77 -8.51
CA ALA A 304 -7.53 6.98 -8.28
C ALA A 304 -6.01 6.80 -8.54
N ASP A 305 -5.55 5.60 -8.92
CA ASP A 305 -4.23 5.38 -9.49
C ASP A 305 -4.18 5.98 -10.90
N GLY A 306 -4.06 7.31 -10.97
CA GLY A 306 -3.84 8.07 -12.18
C GLY A 306 -2.42 7.87 -12.74
N ASP A 307 -2.04 6.62 -12.97
CA ASP A 307 -0.88 6.24 -13.75
C ASP A 307 -1.39 5.55 -15.03
N GLN A 308 -2.02 6.35 -15.89
CA GLN A 308 -2.13 5.97 -17.30
C GLN A 308 -0.74 6.12 -17.91
N ALA A 309 0.04 5.05 -17.88
CA ALA A 309 1.11 4.86 -18.85
C ALA A 309 0.49 4.97 -20.26
N PRO A 310 1.13 5.63 -21.25
CA PRO A 310 0.54 5.78 -22.56
C PRO A 310 0.54 4.43 -23.24
N GLU A 311 -0.60 3.73 -23.22
CA GLU A 311 -0.86 2.67 -24.19
C GLU A 311 -0.79 3.31 -25.57
N SER A 312 0.21 2.88 -26.32
CA SER A 312 0.44 3.30 -27.68
C SER A 312 -0.78 2.88 -28.48
N ALA A 313 -1.58 3.85 -28.91
CA ALA A 313 -2.65 3.63 -29.87
C ALA A 313 -2.02 3.09 -31.16
N VAL A 314 -2.09 1.77 -31.35
CA VAL A 314 -1.93 1.18 -32.67
C VAL A 314 -3.25 1.43 -33.38
N GLU A 315 -3.23 2.44 -34.24
CA GLU A 315 -4.31 2.82 -35.13
C GLU A 315 -4.52 1.69 -36.17
N GLU A 316 -5.38 0.73 -35.86
CA GLU A 316 -5.93 -0.17 -36.89
C GLU A 316 -6.99 0.58 -37.69
N THR A 317 -6.60 0.95 -38.90
CA THR A 317 -7.43 1.52 -39.94
C THR A 317 -8.41 0.46 -40.46
N PRO A 318 -9.74 0.72 -40.55
CA PRO A 318 -10.66 -0.22 -41.15
C PRO A 318 -10.66 -0.04 -42.69
N GLU A 319 -10.03 -0.97 -43.41
CA GLU A 319 -10.21 -1.05 -44.86
C GLU A 319 -11.63 -1.48 -45.22
N GLN A 320 -12.35 -0.55 -45.83
CA GLN A 320 -13.65 -0.75 -46.45
C GLN A 320 -13.51 -1.66 -47.68
N PHE A 321 -14.03 -2.89 -47.60
CA PHE A 321 -14.21 -3.74 -48.77
C PHE A 321 -15.51 -3.37 -49.48
N SER A 322 -15.36 -2.79 -50.67
CA SER A 322 -16.41 -2.42 -51.62
C SER A 322 -17.24 -3.63 -52.05
N GLU A 323 -18.53 -3.60 -51.73
CA GLU A 323 -19.58 -4.45 -52.28
C GLU A 323 -19.81 -4.09 -53.77
N LYS A 324 -19.69 -5.08 -54.67
CA LYS A 324 -19.99 -4.91 -56.09
C LYS A 324 -20.91 -6.05 -56.54
N LEU A 325 -22.21 -5.75 -56.62
CA LEU A 325 -23.19 -6.55 -57.36
C LEU A 325 -22.84 -6.53 -58.87
N PRO A 326 -23.03 -7.64 -59.60
CA PRO A 326 -23.17 -7.60 -61.04
C PRO A 326 -24.66 -7.54 -61.44
N GLU A 327 -24.97 -6.66 -62.38
CA GLU A 327 -26.22 -6.62 -63.15
C GLU A 327 -26.15 -7.61 -64.32
N ASP A 328 -27.29 -8.23 -64.62
CA ASP A 328 -27.56 -9.19 -65.70
C ASP A 328 -27.56 -8.57 -67.12
N GLU A 329 -27.26 -9.42 -68.12
CA GLU A 329 -27.65 -9.45 -69.56
C GLU A 329 -26.56 -10.29 -70.29
N ASP A 330 -26.76 -11.34 -71.11
CA ASP A 330 -27.89 -11.88 -71.86
C ASP A 330 -27.59 -13.34 -72.31
N GLU A 331 -28.66 -14.13 -72.49
CA GLU A 331 -28.90 -15.28 -73.42
C GLU A 331 -27.82 -16.36 -73.71
N GLN A 332 -28.13 -17.62 -73.37
CA GLN A 332 -28.43 -18.70 -74.35
C GLN A 332 -28.78 -20.09 -73.72
N VAL A 333 -30.03 -20.51 -73.95
CA VAL A 333 -30.56 -21.83 -74.35
C VAL A 333 -29.83 -23.13 -73.93
N ALA A 334 -30.47 -23.99 -73.13
CA ALA A 334 -31.02 -25.31 -73.54
C ALA A 334 -31.17 -26.33 -72.39
N GLN A 335 -32.42 -26.81 -72.22
CA GLN A 335 -32.85 -28.20 -72.05
C GLN A 335 -32.53 -29.00 -70.77
N ASN A 336 -33.65 -29.39 -70.13
CA ASN A 336 -34.01 -30.72 -69.61
C ASN A 336 -33.20 -31.23 -68.40
N ASP A 337 -33.71 -31.99 -67.45
CA ASP A 337 -35.02 -32.54 -67.07
C ASP A 337 -34.82 -32.94 -65.58
N ASP A 338 -35.91 -33.09 -64.83
CA ASP A 338 -36.13 -34.06 -63.73
C ASP A 338 -34.90 -34.53 -62.89
N THR A 339 -34.91 -34.53 -61.57
CA THR A 339 -35.88 -35.25 -60.72
C THR A 339 -35.54 -35.01 -59.23
N ASP A 340 -36.58 -34.87 -58.41
CA ASP A 340 -36.77 -35.40 -57.05
C ASP A 340 -35.71 -35.22 -55.92
N GLU A 341 -36.15 -34.48 -54.89
CA GLU A 341 -35.99 -34.72 -53.45
C GLU A 341 -36.15 -36.22 -53.03
N PRO A 342 -35.92 -36.70 -51.77
CA PRO A 342 -35.81 -35.95 -50.50
C PRO A 342 -34.77 -36.46 -49.48
N MET A 343 -34.70 -35.72 -48.36
CA MET A 343 -34.52 -36.15 -46.97
C MET A 343 -34.66 -37.66 -46.66
N ILE A 344 -33.85 -38.16 -45.71
CA ILE A 344 -34.31 -38.80 -44.45
C ILE A 344 -33.12 -39.00 -43.49
N ALA A 345 -33.47 -38.98 -42.20
CA ALA A 345 -32.68 -38.97 -40.97
C ALA A 345 -32.15 -40.35 -40.48
N ALA A 346 -31.65 -40.32 -39.23
CA ALA A 346 -31.14 -41.37 -38.33
C ALA A 346 -29.60 -41.52 -38.38
N GLU A 347 -28.86 -41.51 -37.27
CA GLU A 347 -29.17 -41.83 -35.85
C GLU A 347 -28.17 -41.09 -34.94
#